data_AF-A0A7J6RXF9-F1
#
_entry.id   AF-A0A7J6RXF9-F1
#
_cell.length_a   1.000
_cell.length_b   1.000
_cell.length_c   1.000
_cell.angle_alpha   90.00
_cell.angle_beta   90.00
_cell.angle_gamma   90.00
#
_symmetry.space_group_name_H-M   'P 1'
#
loop_
_entity.id
_entity.type
_entity.pdbx_description
1 polymer ?
#
loop_
_entity_poly.entity_id
_entity_poly.type
_entity_poly.pdbx_seq_one_letter_code
_entity_poly.pdbx_strand_id
1 'polypeptide(L)'
;EFLKEDAGWYNNAVLVPLKEEERAKFDNDAAWQKFVEDFDGNDYGYNNLVFSAIDSMDGNYPCLPMDNYQTCLSWEFVEVGCGLLDRISPEMADVLFLQGYNHRLGTSGLNMTEIVKATDSLYPGFSGILPALPEQDQWEYPTHHDGQPIRGPARVCSALVCEMLRAGGIFGNHDVSCTEFTPWDIYSMDVFTSPTYQLKGDYAIDLTKPEPLRLGQK
;
A
#
# COMPACT_ATOMS: atom_id res chain seq x y z
N GLU A 1 5.07 29.21 5.38
CA GLU A 1 3.89 29.98 5.87
C GLU A 1 2.85 29.07 6.52
N PHE A 2 2.58 27.88 5.95
CA PHE A 2 1.69 26.84 6.50
C PHE A 2 1.99 26.34 7.93
N LEU A 3 3.25 26.39 8.38
CA LEU A 3 3.64 25.99 9.75
C LEU A 3 3.32 27.02 10.85
N LYS A 4 2.76 28.19 10.49
CA LYS A 4 2.49 29.28 11.44
C LYS A 4 1.21 29.08 12.24
N GLU A 5 0.26 28.30 11.74
CA GLU A 5 -0.97 27.98 12.46
C GLU A 5 -0.76 26.78 13.38
N ASP A 6 -1.12 26.93 14.64
CA ASP A 6 -0.94 25.94 15.71
C ASP A 6 -1.96 24.79 15.61
N ALA A 7 -2.10 24.23 14.41
CA ALA A 7 -2.97 23.10 14.19
C ALA A 7 -2.31 21.85 14.81
N GLY A 8 -2.98 21.24 15.79
CA GLY A 8 -2.40 20.20 16.65
C GLY A 8 -1.86 18.95 15.94
N TRP A 9 -2.10 18.79 14.64
CA TRP A 9 -1.53 17.72 13.82
C TRP A 9 -0.04 17.89 13.54
N TYR A 10 0.49 19.12 13.48
CA TYR A 10 1.94 19.35 13.33
C TYR A 10 2.75 18.85 14.52
N ASN A 11 2.14 18.80 15.70
CA ASN A 11 2.71 18.20 16.90
C ASN A 11 2.75 16.67 16.84
N ASN A 12 2.30 16.03 15.76
CA ASN A 12 2.41 14.58 15.55
C ASN A 12 3.00 14.25 14.16
N ALA A 13 3.57 15.23 13.47
CA ALA A 13 4.14 15.07 12.15
C ALA A 13 5.66 15.14 12.20
N VAL A 14 6.32 14.30 11.41
CA VAL A 14 7.78 14.23 11.29
C VAL A 14 8.15 14.55 9.85
N LEU A 15 9.07 15.49 9.67
CA LEU A 15 9.63 15.77 8.35
C LEU A 15 10.76 14.79 8.11
N VAL A 16 10.68 14.00 7.05
CA VAL A 16 11.69 13.02 6.67
C VAL A 16 12.40 13.48 5.39
N PRO A 17 13.54 14.20 5.51
CA PRO A 17 14.25 14.71 4.34
C PRO A 17 15.10 13.61 3.69
N LEU A 18 15.23 13.67 2.36
CA LEU A 18 16.20 12.87 1.61
C LEU A 18 17.63 13.17 2.08
N LYS A 19 18.53 12.19 1.97
CA LYS A 19 19.98 12.40 2.13
C LYS A 19 20.50 13.42 1.11
N GLU A 20 21.61 14.07 1.41
CA GLU A 20 22.15 15.13 0.55
C GLU A 20 22.41 14.64 -0.88
N GLU A 21 23.02 13.46 -1.03
CA GLU A 21 23.30 12.86 -2.33
C GLU A 21 22.03 12.52 -3.12
N GLU A 22 20.97 12.06 -2.44
CA GLU A 22 19.69 11.69 -3.05
C GLU A 22 18.91 12.95 -3.44
N ARG A 23 18.91 13.97 -2.59
CA ARG A 23 18.29 15.26 -2.85
C ARG A 23 18.95 15.99 -4.03
N ALA A 24 20.27 15.87 -4.18
CA ALA A 24 21.01 16.53 -5.26
C ALA A 24 20.67 15.99 -6.65
N LYS A 25 20.25 14.72 -6.75
CA LYS A 25 19.83 14.08 -8.00
C LYS A 25 18.31 14.04 -8.19
N PHE A 26 17.53 14.41 -7.17
CA PHE A 26 16.07 14.32 -7.21
C PHE A 26 15.46 15.36 -8.14
N ASP A 27 14.72 14.89 -9.14
CA ASP A 27 13.95 15.73 -10.04
C ASP A 27 12.57 16.05 -9.46
N ASN A 28 12.46 17.22 -8.83
CA ASN A 28 11.20 17.69 -8.23
C ASN A 28 10.10 17.90 -9.26
N ASP A 29 10.45 18.38 -10.46
CA ASP A 29 9.47 18.72 -11.49
C ASP A 29 8.87 17.42 -12.06
N ALA A 30 9.71 16.40 -12.32
CA ALA A 30 9.25 15.08 -12.75
C ALA A 30 8.37 14.39 -11.70
N ALA A 31 8.75 14.44 -10.42
CA ALA A 31 7.96 13.88 -9.32
C ALA A 31 6.60 14.59 -9.18
N TRP A 32 6.58 15.92 -9.31
CA TRP A 32 5.34 16.69 -9.25
C TRP A 32 4.46 16.49 -10.47
N GLN A 33 5.05 16.41 -11.67
CA GLN A 33 4.33 16.10 -12.90
C GLN A 33 3.65 14.73 -12.80
N LYS A 34 4.35 13.71 -12.28
CA LYS A 34 3.77 12.38 -12.01
C LYS A 34 2.56 12.46 -11.08
N PHE A 35 2.63 13.30 -10.03
CA PHE A 35 1.49 13.53 -9.15
C PHE A 35 0.29 14.14 -9.88
N VAL A 36 0.52 15.24 -10.59
CA VAL A 36 -0.55 15.99 -11.26
C VAL A 36 -1.20 15.18 -12.39
N GLU A 37 -0.42 14.42 -13.14
CA GLU A 37 -0.91 13.68 -14.31
C GLU A 37 -1.62 12.38 -13.93
N ASP A 38 -1.10 11.64 -12.95
CA ASP A 38 -1.54 10.26 -12.69
C ASP A 38 -2.36 10.10 -11.40
N PHE A 39 -2.33 11.07 -10.48
CA PHE A 39 -2.88 10.89 -9.13
C PHE A 39 -3.78 12.02 -8.65
N ASP A 40 -3.54 13.27 -9.05
CA ASP A 40 -4.42 14.37 -8.68
C ASP A 40 -5.84 14.14 -9.22
N GLY A 41 -6.84 14.48 -8.43
CA GLY A 41 -8.25 14.21 -8.75
C GLY A 41 -8.70 12.74 -8.66
N ASN A 42 -7.80 11.75 -8.58
CA ASN A 42 -8.15 10.33 -8.53
C ASN A 42 -8.63 9.87 -7.14
N ASP A 43 -9.57 8.92 -7.08
CA ASP A 43 -9.96 8.30 -5.79
C ASP A 43 -8.79 7.53 -5.16
N TYR A 44 -8.81 7.44 -3.83
CA TYR A 44 -7.81 6.68 -3.07
C TYR A 44 -7.86 5.19 -3.42
N GLY A 45 -6.69 4.59 -3.67
CA GLY A 45 -6.58 3.22 -4.17
C GLY A 45 -6.87 2.14 -3.13
N TYR A 46 -8.11 1.98 -2.67
CA TYR A 46 -8.45 0.91 -1.72
C TYR A 46 -8.29 -0.51 -2.30
N ASN A 47 -8.32 -0.62 -3.63
CA ASN A 47 -8.26 -1.88 -4.38
C ASN A 47 -6.98 -2.69 -4.19
N ASN A 48 -5.88 -2.04 -3.83
CA ASN A 48 -4.60 -2.70 -3.59
C ASN A 48 -4.22 -2.74 -2.09
N LEU A 49 -4.94 -2.00 -1.23
CA LEU A 49 -4.56 -1.83 0.18
C LEU A 49 -4.52 -3.17 0.93
N VAL A 50 -5.49 -4.06 0.68
CA VAL A 50 -5.54 -5.35 1.38
C VAL A 50 -4.29 -6.17 1.06
N PHE A 51 -3.80 -6.11 -0.18
CA PHE A 51 -2.67 -6.92 -0.62
C PHE A 51 -1.35 -6.47 -0.01
N SER A 52 -1.20 -5.20 0.40
CA SER A 52 -0.05 -4.78 1.22
C SER A 52 0.02 -5.43 2.62
N ALA A 53 -1.05 -6.11 3.05
CA ALA A 53 -1.12 -6.82 4.33
C ALA A 53 -1.31 -8.34 4.19
N ILE A 54 -1.74 -8.82 3.02
CA ILE A 54 -1.91 -10.24 2.70
C ILE A 54 -1.21 -10.57 1.38
N ASP A 55 0.08 -10.29 1.27
CA ASP A 55 0.97 -10.54 0.12
C ASP A 55 1.76 -11.87 0.19
N SER A 56 1.43 -12.78 1.12
CA SER A 56 2.19 -14.01 1.34
C SER A 56 1.29 -15.14 1.79
N MET A 57 1.82 -16.37 1.69
CA MET A 57 1.07 -17.58 2.06
C MET A 57 0.95 -17.73 3.58
N ASP A 58 1.91 -17.19 4.33
CA ASP A 58 1.95 -17.15 5.79
C ASP A 58 2.81 -16.00 6.32
N GLY A 59 2.65 -15.67 7.61
CA GLY A 59 3.55 -14.77 8.33
C GLY A 59 3.23 -13.28 8.28
N ASN A 60 2.36 -12.82 7.38
CA ASN A 60 1.92 -11.41 7.29
C ASN A 60 0.45 -11.19 7.68
N TYR A 61 -0.32 -12.26 7.84
CA TYR A 61 -1.71 -12.17 8.24
C TYR A 61 -1.87 -11.47 9.60
N PRO A 62 -2.90 -10.61 9.76
CA PRO A 62 -3.14 -9.91 11.01
C PRO A 62 -3.21 -10.86 12.21
N CYS A 63 -2.52 -10.51 13.29
CA CYS A 63 -2.57 -11.26 14.55
C CYS A 63 -3.61 -10.70 15.51
N LEU A 64 -4.23 -11.58 16.29
CA LEU A 64 -5.36 -11.25 17.13
C LEU A 64 -4.90 -10.47 18.37
N PRO A 65 -5.49 -9.31 18.69
CA PRO A 65 -5.08 -8.53 19.86
C PRO A 65 -5.50 -9.21 21.17
N MET A 66 -6.46 -10.14 21.14
CA MET A 66 -7.05 -10.77 22.32
C MET A 66 -6.08 -11.68 23.08
N ASP A 67 -5.04 -12.18 22.42
CA ASP A 67 -4.05 -13.10 23.01
C ASP A 67 -2.63 -12.53 22.99
N ASN A 68 -2.49 -11.20 23.02
CA ASN A 68 -1.21 -10.51 22.83
C ASN A 68 -0.54 -10.82 21.48
N TYR A 69 -1.33 -10.91 20.40
CA TYR A 69 -0.84 -11.13 19.03
C TYR A 69 -0.08 -12.46 18.88
N GLN A 70 -0.44 -13.49 19.65
CA GLN A 70 0.19 -14.81 19.56
C GLN A 70 -0.43 -15.69 18.47
N THR A 71 -1.72 -15.51 18.19
CA THR A 71 -2.42 -16.20 17.12
C THR A 71 -2.64 -15.28 15.94
N CYS A 72 -2.15 -15.67 14.77
CA CYS A 72 -2.37 -14.95 13.52
C CYS A 72 -3.45 -15.62 12.68
N LEU A 73 -4.13 -14.82 11.85
CA LEU A 73 -5.06 -15.37 10.87
C LEU A 73 -4.29 -16.25 9.87
N SER A 74 -5.03 -17.13 9.19
CA SER A 74 -4.49 -18.02 8.17
C SER A 74 -5.29 -17.89 6.88
N TRP A 75 -4.73 -18.40 5.78
CA TRP A 75 -5.40 -18.41 4.49
C TRP A 75 -6.80 -19.04 4.58
N GLU A 76 -6.98 -20.13 5.33
CA GLU A 76 -8.28 -20.80 5.45
C GLU A 76 -9.36 -19.88 6.04
N PHE A 77 -8.98 -19.02 6.99
CA PHE A 77 -9.90 -18.03 7.53
C PHE A 77 -10.17 -16.92 6.51
N VAL A 78 -9.13 -16.44 5.81
CA VAL A 78 -9.25 -15.39 4.80
C VAL A 78 -10.12 -15.84 3.63
N GLU A 79 -9.94 -17.07 3.13
CA GLU A 79 -10.75 -17.64 2.06
C GLU A 79 -12.24 -17.67 2.42
N VAL A 80 -12.57 -18.15 3.63
CA VAL A 80 -13.95 -18.18 4.14
C VAL A 80 -14.49 -16.77 4.37
N GLY A 81 -13.68 -15.89 4.95
CA GLY A 81 -14.05 -14.50 5.24
C GLY A 81 -14.33 -13.69 3.97
N CYS A 82 -13.45 -13.79 2.97
CA CYS A 82 -13.63 -13.19 1.65
C CYS A 82 -14.88 -13.73 0.96
N GLY A 83 -15.11 -15.04 0.97
CA GLY A 83 -16.33 -15.64 0.40
C GLY A 83 -17.61 -15.18 1.09
N LEU A 84 -17.58 -15.00 2.41
CA LEU A 84 -18.72 -14.46 3.16
C LEU A 84 -18.96 -12.97 2.86
N LEU A 85 -17.90 -12.16 2.78
CA LEU A 85 -18.01 -10.74 2.46
C LEU A 85 -18.55 -10.55 1.04
N ASP A 86 -18.02 -11.28 0.05
CA ASP A 86 -18.53 -11.28 -1.32
C ASP A 86 -20.03 -11.57 -1.37
N ARG A 87 -20.51 -12.53 -0.57
CA ARG A 87 -21.94 -12.85 -0.49
C ARG A 87 -22.78 -11.77 0.19
N ILE A 88 -22.28 -11.12 1.24
CA ILE A 88 -23.05 -10.15 2.05
C ILE A 88 -22.99 -8.74 1.46
N SER A 89 -21.84 -8.35 0.93
CA SER A 89 -21.55 -7.02 0.39
C SER A 89 -20.64 -7.14 -0.84
N PRO A 90 -21.21 -7.54 -2.01
CA PRO A 90 -20.43 -7.73 -3.23
C PRO A 90 -19.68 -6.48 -3.66
N GLU A 91 -20.29 -5.30 -3.54
CA GLU A 91 -19.66 -4.01 -3.89
C GLU A 91 -18.40 -3.73 -3.05
N MET A 92 -18.43 -4.08 -1.76
CA MET A 92 -17.29 -3.91 -0.87
C MET A 92 -16.20 -4.95 -1.17
N ALA A 93 -16.59 -6.21 -1.43
CA ALA A 93 -15.64 -7.24 -1.83
C ALA A 93 -14.95 -6.89 -3.16
N ASP A 94 -15.69 -6.28 -4.09
CA ASP A 94 -15.17 -5.83 -5.38
C ASP A 94 -14.06 -4.80 -5.22
N VAL A 95 -14.32 -3.76 -4.42
CA VAL A 95 -13.33 -2.73 -4.09
C VAL A 95 -12.19 -3.27 -3.25
N LEU A 96 -12.39 -4.24 -2.36
CA LEU A 96 -11.32 -4.68 -1.46
C LEU A 96 -10.39 -5.74 -2.05
N PHE A 97 -10.90 -6.73 -2.79
CA PHE A 97 -10.07 -7.84 -3.25
C PHE A 97 -10.49 -8.51 -4.56
N LEU A 98 -11.77 -8.48 -4.99
CA LEU A 98 -12.15 -9.25 -6.18
C LEU A 98 -11.48 -8.71 -7.43
N GLN A 99 -11.41 -7.39 -7.61
CA GLN A 99 -10.74 -6.82 -8.78
C GLN A 99 -9.24 -7.20 -8.81
N GLY A 100 -8.54 -7.09 -7.68
CA GLY A 100 -7.13 -7.47 -7.57
C GLY A 100 -6.89 -8.96 -7.83
N TYR A 101 -7.75 -9.85 -7.36
CA TYR A 101 -7.65 -11.28 -7.68
C TYR A 101 -7.97 -11.59 -9.14
N ASN A 102 -8.97 -10.91 -9.72
CA ASN A 102 -9.29 -11.04 -11.14
C ASN A 102 -8.07 -10.65 -12.00
N HIS A 103 -7.39 -9.55 -11.68
CA HIS A 103 -6.16 -9.15 -12.37
C HIS A 103 -5.05 -10.20 -12.28
N ARG A 104 -4.81 -10.77 -11.09
CA ARG A 104 -3.81 -11.84 -10.87
C ARG A 104 -4.08 -13.08 -11.73
N LEU A 105 -5.34 -13.39 -11.98
CA LEU A 105 -5.77 -14.51 -12.82
C LEU A 105 -5.92 -14.16 -14.31
N GLY A 106 -5.76 -12.89 -14.69
CA GLY A 106 -6.04 -12.43 -16.06
C GLY A 106 -7.52 -12.54 -16.44
N THR A 107 -8.41 -12.39 -15.47
CA THR A 107 -9.87 -12.50 -15.59
C THR A 107 -10.56 -11.19 -15.23
N SER A 108 -11.88 -11.13 -15.36
CA SER A 108 -12.68 -9.96 -14.97
C SER A 108 -14.08 -10.37 -14.53
N GLY A 109 -14.57 -9.78 -13.44
CA GLY A 109 -15.95 -9.95 -12.96
C GLY A 109 -16.25 -11.31 -12.33
N LEU A 110 -15.23 -12.11 -12.01
CA LEU A 110 -15.41 -13.34 -11.25
C LEU A 110 -15.64 -13.02 -9.77
N ASN A 111 -16.61 -13.71 -9.18
CA ASN A 111 -16.81 -13.70 -7.73
C ASN A 111 -15.78 -14.58 -7.01
N MET A 112 -15.75 -14.58 -5.68
CA MET A 112 -14.73 -15.30 -4.92
C MET A 112 -14.76 -16.82 -5.16
N THR A 113 -15.95 -17.40 -5.33
CA THR A 113 -16.09 -18.85 -5.60
C THR A 113 -15.51 -19.21 -6.97
N GLU A 114 -15.73 -18.35 -7.96
CA GLU A 114 -15.19 -18.52 -9.32
C GLU A 114 -13.68 -18.29 -9.35
N ILE A 115 -13.17 -17.31 -8.62
CA ILE A 115 -11.73 -17.05 -8.43
C ILE A 115 -11.03 -18.28 -7.84
N VAL A 116 -11.56 -18.86 -6.76
CA VAL A 116 -10.96 -20.06 -6.14
C VAL A 116 -10.95 -21.23 -7.13
N LYS A 117 -12.04 -21.45 -7.87
CA LYS A 117 -12.10 -22.52 -8.90
C LYS A 117 -11.13 -22.31 -10.05
N ALA A 118 -11.03 -21.07 -10.54
CA ALA A 118 -10.08 -20.71 -11.59
C ALA A 118 -8.63 -20.91 -11.11
N THR A 119 -8.36 -20.54 -9.87
CA THR A 119 -7.06 -20.74 -9.24
C THR A 119 -6.72 -22.20 -9.10
N ASP A 120 -7.62 -23.02 -8.56
CA ASP A 120 -7.40 -24.47 -8.40
C ASP A 120 -7.18 -25.16 -9.76
N SER A 121 -7.80 -24.65 -10.82
CA SER A 121 -7.58 -25.14 -12.19
C SER A 121 -6.16 -24.84 -12.71
N LEU A 122 -5.57 -23.71 -12.30
CA LEU A 122 -4.21 -23.30 -12.66
C LEU A 122 -3.14 -23.87 -11.71
N TYR A 123 -3.50 -24.01 -10.43
CA TYR A 123 -2.65 -24.41 -9.31
C TYR A 123 -3.39 -25.46 -8.45
N PRO A 124 -3.45 -26.72 -8.90
CA PRO A 124 -4.23 -27.76 -8.22
C PRO A 124 -3.84 -27.95 -6.76
N GLY A 125 -4.80 -27.78 -5.85
CA GLY A 125 -4.62 -27.92 -4.41
C GLY A 125 -3.91 -26.75 -3.74
N PHE A 126 -3.76 -25.61 -4.43
CA PHE A 126 -2.93 -24.51 -3.96
C PHE A 126 -3.54 -23.12 -4.20
N SER A 127 -4.81 -22.93 -3.81
CA SER A 127 -5.51 -21.65 -3.93
C SER A 127 -4.87 -20.52 -3.10
N GLY A 128 -4.19 -20.88 -2.00
CA GLY A 128 -3.47 -19.94 -1.14
C GLY A 128 -2.27 -19.23 -1.78
N ILE A 129 -1.92 -19.56 -3.04
CA ILE A 129 -0.93 -18.81 -3.80
C ILE A 129 -1.43 -17.44 -4.25
N LEU A 130 -2.75 -17.25 -4.37
CA LEU A 130 -3.35 -16.02 -4.91
C LEU A 130 -2.80 -14.74 -4.28
N PRO A 131 -2.75 -14.61 -2.94
CA PRO A 131 -2.31 -13.36 -2.33
C PRO A 131 -0.81 -13.13 -2.52
N ALA A 132 -0.03 -14.20 -2.74
CA ALA A 132 1.41 -14.14 -2.98
C ALA A 132 1.79 -13.83 -4.44
N LEU A 133 0.82 -13.67 -5.34
CA LEU A 133 1.07 -13.15 -6.69
C LEU A 133 1.13 -11.62 -6.61
N PRO A 134 2.29 -10.99 -6.82
CA PRO A 134 2.43 -9.55 -6.61
C PRO A 134 1.65 -8.75 -7.64
N GLU A 135 1.02 -7.68 -7.17
CA GLU A 135 0.39 -6.70 -8.02
C GLU A 135 1.38 -6.05 -8.98
N GLN A 136 0.89 -5.68 -10.15
CA GLN A 136 1.71 -5.06 -11.18
C GLN A 136 1.36 -3.58 -11.29
N ASP A 137 2.37 -2.70 -11.30
CA ASP A 137 2.18 -1.25 -11.33
C ASP A 137 1.35 -0.75 -12.52
N GLN A 138 1.38 -1.45 -13.66
CA GLN A 138 0.59 -1.10 -14.83
C GLN A 138 -0.90 -1.48 -14.74
N TRP A 139 -1.34 -2.15 -13.68
CA TRP A 139 -2.75 -2.48 -13.52
C TRP A 139 -3.56 -1.23 -13.18
N GLU A 140 -4.64 -1.05 -13.95
CA GLU A 140 -5.61 0.02 -13.77
C GLU A 140 -6.91 -0.55 -13.22
N TYR A 141 -7.54 0.20 -12.33
CA TYR A 141 -8.82 -0.13 -11.71
C TYR A 141 -9.88 0.88 -12.12
N PRO A 142 -11.17 0.51 -12.16
CA PRO A 142 -12.26 1.47 -12.13
C PRO A 142 -12.10 2.39 -10.91
N THR A 143 -11.99 3.70 -11.19
CA THR A 143 -11.83 4.75 -10.19
C THR A 143 -12.55 6.00 -10.68
N HIS A 144 -12.53 7.09 -9.93
CA HIS A 144 -13.00 8.39 -10.40
C HIS A 144 -11.86 9.38 -10.47
N HIS A 145 -11.92 10.29 -11.44
CA HIS A 145 -11.12 11.51 -11.52
C HIS A 145 -12.06 12.70 -11.45
N ASP A 146 -11.93 13.54 -10.42
CA ASP A 146 -12.85 14.65 -10.16
C ASP A 146 -14.33 14.20 -10.14
N GLY A 147 -14.58 13.01 -9.58
CA GLY A 147 -15.90 12.38 -9.51
C GLY A 147 -16.43 11.82 -10.83
N GLN A 148 -15.65 11.86 -11.93
CA GLN A 148 -16.00 11.21 -13.19
C GLN A 148 -15.38 9.81 -13.28
N PRO A 149 -16.15 8.77 -13.66
CA PRO A 149 -15.63 7.41 -13.73
C PRO A 149 -14.59 7.28 -14.84
N ILE A 150 -13.41 6.77 -14.48
CA ILE A 150 -12.30 6.46 -15.37
C ILE A 150 -11.71 5.08 -15.03
N ARG A 151 -10.72 4.64 -15.80
CA ARG A 151 -9.78 3.63 -15.34
C ARG A 151 -8.45 4.33 -15.08
N GLY A 152 -7.83 4.01 -13.96
CA GLY A 152 -6.58 4.62 -13.56
C GLY A 152 -5.85 3.79 -12.53
N PRO A 153 -4.63 4.20 -12.13
CA PRO A 153 -3.88 3.50 -11.11
C PRO A 153 -4.60 3.58 -9.77
N ALA A 154 -4.69 2.46 -9.06
CA ALA A 154 -5.03 2.45 -7.64
C ALA A 154 -3.72 2.59 -6.85
N ARG A 155 -3.53 3.69 -6.14
CA ARG A 155 -2.37 3.89 -5.25
C ARG A 155 -2.82 4.28 -3.85
N VAL A 156 -2.35 3.53 -2.86
CA VAL A 156 -2.36 3.94 -1.46
C VAL A 156 -1.24 4.97 -1.21
N CYS A 157 -1.28 5.62 -0.05
CA CYS A 157 -0.35 6.69 0.32
C CYS A 157 1.13 6.32 0.14
N SER A 158 1.54 5.10 0.54
CA SER A 158 2.90 4.59 0.37
C SER A 158 3.27 4.36 -1.09
N ALA A 159 2.39 3.69 -1.85
CA ALA A 159 2.58 3.44 -3.27
C ALA A 159 2.68 4.74 -4.08
N LEU A 160 1.88 5.76 -3.73
CA LEU A 160 1.95 7.11 -4.28
C LEU A 160 3.33 7.74 -4.05
N VAL A 161 3.81 7.72 -2.81
CA VAL A 161 5.14 8.27 -2.48
C VAL A 161 6.24 7.51 -3.22
N CYS A 162 6.16 6.19 -3.30
CA CYS A 162 7.12 5.37 -4.06
C CYS A 162 7.15 5.76 -5.54
N GLU A 163 5.98 5.93 -6.19
CA GLU A 163 5.87 6.38 -7.58
C GLU A 163 6.49 7.75 -7.82
N MET A 164 6.28 8.70 -6.89
CA MET A 164 6.89 10.02 -6.95
C MET A 164 8.42 9.96 -6.76
N LEU A 165 8.92 9.14 -5.83
CA LEU A 165 10.36 8.92 -5.64
C LEU A 165 10.98 8.28 -6.89
N ARG A 166 10.28 7.33 -7.51
CA ARG A 166 10.69 6.71 -8.78
C ARG A 166 10.77 7.73 -9.90
N ALA A 167 9.73 8.53 -10.09
CA ALA A 167 9.68 9.57 -11.12
C ALA A 167 10.75 10.64 -10.91
N GLY A 168 11.05 11.00 -9.66
CA GLY A 168 12.14 11.91 -9.32
C GLY A 168 13.54 11.28 -9.37
N GLY A 169 13.67 10.01 -9.76
CA GLY A 169 14.95 9.37 -10.06
C GLY A 169 15.69 8.75 -8.86
N ILE A 170 15.04 8.59 -7.70
CA ILE A 170 15.67 8.03 -6.49
C ILE A 170 16.17 6.59 -6.72
N PHE A 171 15.38 5.77 -7.42
CA PHE A 171 15.71 4.38 -7.66
C PHE A 171 16.71 4.14 -8.81
N GLY A 172 17.10 5.18 -9.55
CA GLY A 172 18.05 5.04 -10.67
C GLY A 172 17.61 3.96 -11.68
N ASN A 173 18.44 2.91 -11.83
CA ASN A 173 18.16 1.79 -12.74
C ASN A 173 17.51 0.58 -12.05
N HIS A 174 17.13 0.68 -10.77
CA HIS A 174 16.47 -0.39 -10.06
C HIS A 174 15.01 -0.51 -10.50
N ASP A 175 14.59 -1.74 -10.80
CA ASP A 175 13.19 -2.06 -11.09
C ASP A 175 12.47 -2.33 -9.77
N VAL A 176 11.66 -1.37 -9.34
CA VAL A 176 10.92 -1.40 -8.06
C VAL A 176 9.43 -1.28 -8.37
N SER A 177 8.66 -2.29 -7.94
CA SER A 177 7.19 -2.29 -8.02
C SER A 177 6.61 -1.61 -6.79
N CYS A 178 5.92 -0.49 -6.97
CA CYS A 178 5.47 0.35 -5.87
C CYS A 178 4.08 -0.05 -5.31
N THR A 179 3.30 -0.83 -6.06
CA THR A 179 1.86 -0.98 -5.81
C THR A 179 1.52 -1.58 -4.45
N GLU A 180 2.29 -2.53 -3.93
CA GLU A 180 2.03 -3.20 -2.64
C GLU A 180 2.85 -2.63 -1.48
N PHE A 181 3.53 -1.49 -1.67
CA PHE A 181 4.34 -0.88 -0.61
C PHE A 181 3.49 -0.51 0.59
N THR A 182 3.98 -0.82 1.78
CA THR A 182 3.46 -0.34 3.05
C THR A 182 4.14 0.99 3.44
N PRO A 183 3.60 1.73 4.43
CA PRO A 183 4.32 2.87 4.99
C PRO A 183 5.73 2.51 5.47
N TRP A 184 5.90 1.32 6.05
CA TRP A 184 7.18 0.81 6.53
C TRP A 184 8.22 0.75 5.40
N ASP A 185 7.83 0.24 4.23
CA ASP A 185 8.72 0.09 3.07
C ASP A 185 9.23 1.44 2.56
N ILE A 186 8.48 2.53 2.77
CA ILE A 186 8.91 3.88 2.41
C ILE A 186 9.92 4.41 3.42
N TYR A 187 9.53 4.63 4.68
CA TYR A 187 10.39 5.36 5.61
C TYR A 187 11.59 4.55 6.09
N SER A 188 11.64 3.24 5.85
CA SER A 188 12.81 2.39 6.12
C SER A 188 13.84 2.38 4.99
N MET A 189 13.55 3.00 3.84
CA MET A 189 14.52 3.12 2.75
C MET A 189 15.76 3.89 3.20
N ASP A 190 16.93 3.41 2.77
CA ASP A 190 18.22 4.07 3.04
C ASP A 190 18.48 5.29 2.13
N VAL A 191 17.43 6.04 1.81
CA VAL A 191 17.47 7.27 1.00
C VAL A 191 17.15 8.52 1.83
N PHE A 192 16.65 8.31 3.04
CA PHE A 192 16.27 9.37 3.98
C PHE A 192 17.37 9.64 5.01
N THR A 193 17.40 10.87 5.52
CA THR A 193 18.29 11.27 6.60
C THR A 193 17.79 10.70 7.92
N SER A 194 18.69 10.09 8.70
CA SER A 194 18.44 9.68 10.08
C SER A 194 19.53 10.28 11.00
N PRO A 195 19.19 10.80 12.20
CA PRO A 195 17.84 10.91 12.77
C PRO A 195 17.00 11.97 12.04
N THR A 196 15.69 11.76 12.06
CA THR A 196 14.71 12.68 11.50
C THR A 196 13.89 13.33 12.61
N TYR A 197 13.38 14.54 12.37
CA TYR A 197 12.83 15.38 13.44
C TYR A 197 11.35 15.69 13.24
N GLN A 198 10.64 15.76 14.36
CA GLN A 198 9.29 16.30 14.42
C GLN A 198 9.26 17.71 13.81
N LEU A 199 8.21 18.01 13.03
CA LEU A 199 8.04 19.33 12.42
C LEU A 199 7.93 20.44 13.46
N LYS A 200 7.24 20.15 14.57
CA LYS A 200 7.10 21.04 15.71
C LYS A 200 7.27 20.26 17.02
N GLY A 201 8.44 20.39 17.63
CA GLY A 201 8.82 19.75 18.90
C GLY A 201 10.25 19.21 18.86
N ASP A 202 10.62 18.48 19.91
CA ASP A 202 12.00 18.00 20.12
C ASP A 202 12.15 16.48 19.90
N TYR A 203 11.09 15.82 19.41
CA TYR A 203 11.11 14.38 19.17
C TYR A 203 11.92 14.05 17.90
N ALA A 204 12.78 13.05 18.03
CA ALA A 204 13.60 12.53 16.94
C ALA A 204 13.31 11.04 16.75
N ILE A 205 13.19 10.62 15.49
CA ILE A 205 13.04 9.22 15.10
C ILE A 205 14.36 8.78 14.44
N ASP A 206 14.93 7.69 14.93
CA ASP A 206 16.02 7.00 14.24
C ASP A 206 15.43 5.94 13.30
N LEU A 207 15.39 6.26 12.00
CA LEU A 207 14.87 5.35 10.98
C LEU A 207 15.74 4.08 10.80
N THR A 208 16.98 4.08 11.31
CA THR A 208 17.88 2.91 11.26
C THR A 208 17.66 1.93 12.41
N LYS A 209 16.92 2.34 13.44
CA LYS A 209 16.58 1.55 14.62
C LYS A 209 15.10 1.68 14.90
N PRO A 210 14.25 1.06 14.07
CA PRO A 210 12.82 1.10 14.31
C PRO A 210 12.50 0.46 15.64
N GLU A 211 12.09 1.29 16.60
CA GLU A 211 11.30 0.77 17.69
C GLU A 211 9.95 0.33 17.11
N PRO A 212 9.41 -0.83 17.51
CA PRO A 212 8.07 -1.23 17.09
C PRO A 212 7.11 -0.07 17.36
N LEU A 213 6.32 0.34 16.36
CA LEU A 213 5.23 1.29 16.54
C LEU A 213 4.28 0.72 17.58
N ARG A 214 4.46 1.10 18.85
CA ARG A 214 3.59 0.70 19.96
C ARG A 214 2.35 1.56 19.92
N LEU A 215 1.44 1.26 19.00
CA LEU A 215 0.09 1.80 19.01
C LEU A 215 -0.57 1.43 20.34
N GLY A 216 -0.76 2.41 21.23
CA GLY A 216 -1.58 2.26 22.44
C GLY A 216 -0.86 2.19 23.79
N GLN A 217 0.43 2.50 23.91
CA GLN A 217 1.00 2.78 25.24
C GLN A 217 0.77 4.25 25.61
N LYS A 218 -0.20 4.48 26.51
CA LYS A 218 -0.23 5.65 27.39
C LYS A 218 0.86 5.52 28.46
#